data_AF-A0A258C5K1-F1
#
_entry.id   AF-A0A258C5K1-F1
#
_cell.length_a   1.000
_cell.length_b   1.000
_cell.length_c   1.000
_cell.angle_alpha   90.00
_cell.angle_beta   90.00
_cell.angle_gamma   90.00
#
_symmetry.space_group_name_H-M   'P 1'
#
loop_
_entity.id
_entity.type
_entity.pdbx_description
1 polymer ?
#
loop_
_entity_poly.entity_id
_entity_poly.type
_entity_poly.pdbx_seq_one_letter_code
_entity_poly.pdbx_strand_id
1 'polypeptide(L)'
;MRRAQSQGTALAFAAVTTLFFAWGFITSLVDPLVAAVKGIFSLTDVQAQASAFAFFFAYFVVSLPAAAMVARLKSVPSILLALCTMILGCLLMLAAANLANYWLVLFGLFV
;
A
#
# COMPACT_ATOMS: atom_id res chain seq x y z
N MET A 1 33.43 4.26 -26.43
CA MET A 1 32.19 4.73 -25.79
C MET A 1 31.17 3.63 -25.43
N ARG A 2 31.43 2.31 -25.59
CA ARG A 2 30.44 1.22 -25.31
C ARG A 2 30.52 0.53 -23.94
N ARG A 3 31.50 0.83 -23.08
CA ARG A 3 31.71 0.12 -21.79
C ARG A 3 30.89 0.66 -20.60
N ALA A 4 30.33 1.87 -20.68
CA ALA A 4 29.53 2.45 -19.60
C ALA A 4 28.08 1.93 -19.56
N GLN A 5 27.61 1.25 -20.62
CA GLN A 5 26.23 0.79 -20.74
C GLN A 5 25.99 -0.56 -20.05
N SER A 6 27.01 -1.41 -19.85
CA SER A 6 26.85 -2.74 -19.24
C SER A 6 26.75 -2.71 -17.70
N GLN A 7 27.43 -1.77 -17.02
CA GLN A 7 27.28 -1.58 -15.57
C GLN A 7 25.93 -0.96 -15.22
N GLY A 8 25.43 -0.03 -16.04
CA GLY A 8 24.10 0.57 -15.88
C GLY A 8 22.98 -0.46 -15.97
N THR A 9 23.07 -1.44 -16.88
CA THR A 9 22.06 -2.50 -17.01
C THR A 9 22.07 -3.45 -15.82
N ALA A 10 23.24 -3.86 -15.31
CA ALA A 10 23.32 -4.72 -14.14
C ALA A 10 22.76 -4.03 -12.87
N LEU A 11 23.09 -2.75 -12.68
CA LEU A 11 22.52 -1.94 -11.60
C LEU A 11 21.01 -1.73 -11.77
N ALA A 12 20.52 -1.53 -12.99
CA ALA A 12 19.10 -1.44 -13.28
C ALA A 12 18.37 -2.75 -12.97
N PHE A 13 18.94 -3.90 -13.36
CA PHE A 13 18.38 -5.21 -13.01
C PHE A 13 18.36 -5.45 -11.50
N ALA A 14 19.43 -5.12 -10.80
CA ALA A 14 19.48 -5.23 -9.34
C ALA A 14 18.42 -4.33 -8.70
N ALA A 15 18.30 -3.07 -9.13
CA ALA A 15 17.30 -2.15 -8.63
C ALA A 15 15.86 -2.65 -8.85
N VAL A 16 15.53 -3.11 -10.07
CA VAL A 16 14.21 -3.64 -10.40
C VAL A 16 13.89 -4.92 -9.62
N THR A 17 14.86 -5.83 -9.48
CA THR A 17 14.69 -7.07 -8.69
C THR A 17 14.42 -6.75 -7.22
N THR A 18 15.17 -5.82 -6.64
CA THR A 18 14.97 -5.40 -5.24
C THR A 18 13.63 -4.68 -5.07
N LEU A 19 13.23 -3.85 -6.03
CA LEU A 19 11.95 -3.15 -6.03
C LEU A 19 10.77 -4.13 -6.06
N PHE A 20 10.82 -5.12 -6.97
CA PHE A 20 9.80 -6.16 -7.06
C PHE A 20 9.73 -7.03 -5.81
N PHE A 21 10.90 -7.36 -5.24
CA PHE A 21 10.97 -8.10 -3.99
C PHE A 21 10.36 -7.31 -2.83
N ALA A 22 10.74 -6.04 -2.68
CA ALA A 22 10.22 -5.16 -1.63
C ALA A 22 8.70 -4.97 -1.78
N TRP A 23 8.21 -4.71 -2.99
CA TRP A 23 6.78 -4.60 -3.27
C TRP A 23 6.06 -5.91 -2.91
N GLY A 24 6.51 -7.05 -3.44
CA GLY A 24 5.88 -8.35 -3.18
C GLY A 24 5.86 -8.70 -1.70
N PHE A 25 6.94 -8.40 -0.97
CA PHE A 25 7.01 -8.57 0.48
C PHE A 25 5.97 -7.72 1.21
N ILE A 26 5.85 -6.42 0.86
CA ILE A 26 4.84 -5.52 1.45
C ILE A 26 3.42 -6.04 1.18
N THR A 27 3.13 -6.47 -0.04
CA THR A 27 1.80 -7.03 -0.39
C THR A 27 1.50 -8.29 0.41
N SER A 28 2.45 -9.21 0.54
CA SER A 28 2.25 -10.44 1.33
C SER A 28 2.08 -10.18 2.83
N LEU A 29 2.49 -9.02 3.36
CA LEU A 29 2.25 -8.64 4.75
C LEU A 29 0.81 -8.13 4.99
N VAL A 30 0.07 -7.76 3.94
CA VAL A 30 -1.31 -7.28 4.07
C VAL A 30 -2.24 -8.40 4.56
N ASP A 31 -2.08 -9.62 4.07
CA ASP A 31 -2.92 -10.77 4.46
C ASP A 31 -2.84 -11.09 5.96
N PRO A 32 -1.66 -11.28 6.58
CA PRO A 32 -1.56 -11.51 8.02
C PRO A 32 -1.96 -10.30 8.86
N LEU A 33 -1.78 -9.06 8.36
CA LEU A 33 -2.27 -7.85 9.02
C LEU A 33 -3.81 -7.90 9.11
N VAL A 34 -4.48 -8.12 7.97
CA VAL A 34 -5.95 -8.21 7.92
C VAL A 34 -6.44 -9.38 8.78
N ALA A 35 -5.76 -10.53 8.76
CA ALA A 35 -6.10 -11.67 9.62
C ALA A 35 -5.94 -11.36 11.11
N ALA A 36 -4.89 -10.65 11.53
CA ALA A 36 -4.71 -10.21 12.91
C ALA A 36 -5.85 -9.28 13.35
N VAL A 37 -6.24 -8.32 12.48
CA VAL A 37 -7.37 -7.42 12.74
C VAL A 37 -8.70 -8.18 12.78
N LYS A 38 -8.91 -9.17 11.90
CA LYS A 38 -10.09 -10.05 11.96
C LYS A 38 -10.16 -10.87 13.25
N GLY A 39 -9.01 -11.38 13.72
CA GLY A 39 -8.91 -12.17 14.94
C GLY A 39 -9.25 -11.37 16.20
N ILE A 40 -8.85 -10.09 16.24
CA ILE A 40 -9.19 -9.17 17.35
C ILE A 40 -10.70 -8.83 17.36
N PHE A 41 -11.35 -8.82 16.20
CA PHE A 41 -12.73 -8.36 16.05
C PHE A 41 -13.78 -9.45 15.79
N SER A 42 -13.41 -10.73 15.75
CA SER A 42 -14.32 -11.87 15.51
C SER A 42 -15.18 -11.70 14.24
N LEU A 43 -14.56 -11.27 13.15
CA LEU A 43 -15.26 -11.04 11.88
C LEU A 43 -15.66 -12.33 11.18
N THR A 44 -16.87 -12.34 10.61
CA THR A 44 -17.37 -13.43 9.76
C THR A 44 -16.57 -13.53 8.44
N ASP A 45 -16.52 -14.72 7.83
CA ASP A 45 -15.70 -14.96 6.62
C ASP A 45 -16.07 -14.07 5.42
N VAL A 46 -17.34 -13.70 5.30
CA VAL A 46 -17.80 -12.76 4.26
C VAL A 46 -17.10 -11.39 4.38
N GLN A 47 -16.81 -10.96 5.60
CA GLN A 47 -16.16 -9.68 5.87
C GLN A 47 -14.64 -9.72 5.60
N ALA A 48 -13.99 -10.90 5.66
CA ALA A 48 -12.60 -11.03 5.19
C ALA A 48 -12.49 -10.70 3.71
N GLN A 49 -13.34 -11.36 2.93
CA GLN A 49 -13.29 -11.29 1.48
C GLN A 49 -13.66 -9.88 1.00
N ALA A 50 -14.61 -9.22 1.68
CA ALA A 50 -14.93 -7.82 1.44
C ALA A 50 -13.76 -6.87 1.74
N SER A 51 -12.96 -7.11 2.78
CA SER A 51 -11.76 -6.32 3.07
C SER A 51 -10.68 -6.48 2.01
N ALA A 52 -10.43 -7.71 1.55
CA ALA A 52 -9.49 -7.96 0.46
C ALA A 52 -9.93 -7.26 -0.83
N PHE A 53 -11.24 -7.34 -1.15
CA PHE A 53 -11.82 -6.62 -2.29
C PHE A 53 -11.65 -5.10 -2.15
N ALA A 54 -11.92 -4.54 -0.97
CA ALA A 54 -11.76 -3.10 -0.70
C ALA A 54 -10.30 -2.64 -0.88
N PHE A 55 -9.31 -3.44 -0.48
CA PHE A 55 -7.90 -3.13 -0.67
C PHE A 55 -7.50 -3.07 -2.15
N PHE A 56 -7.87 -4.09 -2.94
CA PHE A 56 -7.61 -4.08 -4.38
C PHE A 56 -8.37 -2.96 -5.10
N PHE A 57 -9.60 -2.67 -4.66
CA PHE A 57 -10.40 -1.58 -5.18
C PHE A 57 -9.77 -0.21 -4.86
N ALA A 58 -9.25 -0.02 -3.65
CA ALA A 58 -8.50 1.19 -3.28
C ALA A 58 -7.27 1.37 -4.18
N TYR A 59 -6.49 0.31 -4.39
CA TYR A 59 -5.35 0.35 -5.33
C TYR A 59 -5.76 0.78 -6.73
N PHE A 60 -6.89 0.28 -7.24
CA PHE A 60 -7.43 0.68 -8.54
C PHE A 60 -7.82 2.17 -8.59
N VAL A 61 -8.56 2.63 -7.58
CA VAL A 61 -9.07 4.01 -7.52
C VAL A 61 -7.95 5.02 -7.27
N VAL A 62 -6.99 4.71 -6.39
CA VAL A 62 -5.92 5.62 -5.96
C VAL A 62 -4.75 5.63 -6.95
N SER A 63 -4.51 4.54 -7.70
CA SER A 63 -3.43 4.46 -8.69
C SER A 63 -3.54 5.52 -9.80
N LEU A 64 -4.74 5.75 -10.34
CA LEU A 64 -4.98 6.75 -11.40
C LEU A 64 -4.67 8.19 -10.96
N PRO A 65 -5.25 8.73 -9.86
CA PRO A 65 -4.94 10.08 -9.39
C PRO A 65 -3.52 10.19 -8.85
N ALA A 66 -2.96 9.15 -8.21
CA ALA A 66 -1.57 9.17 -7.73
C ALA A 66 -0.58 9.25 -8.90
N ALA A 67 -0.78 8.48 -9.97
CA ALA A 67 0.05 8.56 -11.18
C ALA A 67 -0.04 9.94 -11.85
N ALA A 68 -1.26 10.51 -11.92
CA ALA A 68 -1.46 11.86 -12.46
C ALA A 68 -0.81 12.94 -11.59
N MET A 69 -0.84 12.80 -10.25
CA MET A 69 -0.18 13.72 -9.33
C MET A 69 1.33 13.64 -9.45
N VAL A 70 1.94 12.45 -9.50
CA VAL A 70 3.39 12.30 -9.69
C VAL A 70 3.85 12.84 -11.05
N ALA A 71 3.02 12.73 -12.09
CA ALA A 71 3.33 13.28 -13.41
C ALA A 71 3.22 14.82 -13.47
N ARG A 72 2.33 15.43 -12.66
CA ARG A 72 2.09 16.89 -12.68
C ARG A 72 2.84 17.66 -11.58
N LEU A 73 3.11 17.04 -10.44
CA LEU A 73 3.84 17.63 -9.31
C LEU A 73 5.27 17.07 -9.29
N LYS A 74 6.26 17.94 -9.07
CA LYS A 74 7.67 17.55 -8.92
C LYS A 74 7.78 16.42 -7.87
N SER A 75 8.75 15.52 -8.02
CA SER A 75 8.84 14.28 -7.23
C SER A 75 8.81 14.46 -5.71
N VAL A 76 9.32 15.59 -5.20
CA VAL A 76 9.46 15.86 -3.76
C VAL A 76 8.10 16.07 -3.05
N PRO A 77 7.22 16.99 -3.46
CA PRO A 77 5.89 17.14 -2.84
C PRO A 77 5.03 15.88 -2.95
N SER A 78 5.15 15.10 -4.03
CA SER A 78 4.41 13.84 -4.21
C SER A 78 4.79 12.79 -3.17
N ILE A 79 6.09 12.68 -2.84
CA ILE A 79 6.59 11.76 -1.81
C ILE A 79 6.14 12.20 -0.41
N LEU A 80 6.19 13.50 -0.10
CA LEU A 80 5.71 14.03 1.17
C LEU A 80 4.22 13.75 1.39
N LEU A 81 3.41 13.94 0.35
CA LEU A 81 1.97 13.69 0.41
C LEU A 81 1.67 12.21 0.64
N ALA A 82 2.40 11.31 -0.03
CA ALA A 82 2.32 9.86 0.19
C ALA A 82 2.73 9.43 1.62
N LEU A 83 3.76 10.07 2.19
CA LEU A 83 4.16 9.85 3.58
C LEU A 83 3.07 10.33 4.55
N CYS A 84 2.47 11.49 4.31
CA CYS A 84 1.38 12.00 5.14
C CYS A 84 0.14 11.10 5.07
N THR A 85 -0.23 10.60 3.89
CA THR A 85 -1.36 9.66 3.75
C THR A 85 -1.06 8.33 4.44
N MET A 86 0.17 7.81 4.37
CA MET A 86 0.57 6.62 5.15
C MET A 86 0.39 6.83 6.66
N ILE A 87 0.83 7.97 7.20
CA ILE A 87 0.67 8.28 8.63
C ILE A 87 -0.82 8.34 9.01
N LEU A 88 -1.65 8.97 8.17
CA LEU A 88 -3.10 9.02 8.37
C LEU A 88 -3.74 7.63 8.33
N GLY A 89 -3.34 6.77 7.38
CA GLY A 89 -3.79 5.38 7.30
C GLY A 89 -3.44 4.58 8.55
N CYS A 90 -2.21 4.72 9.07
CA CYS A 90 -1.79 4.09 10.32
C CYS A 90 -2.63 4.57 11.53
N LEU A 91 -2.90 5.88 11.64
CA LEU A 91 -3.72 6.44 12.71
C LEU A 91 -5.19 5.99 12.61
N LEU A 92 -5.74 5.92 11.40
CA LEU A 92 -7.09 5.39 11.16
C LEU A 92 -7.19 3.91 11.54
N MET A 93 -6.18 3.10 11.18
CA MET A 93 -6.09 1.70 11.60
C MET A 93 -6.06 1.57 13.12
N LEU A 94 -5.28 2.40 13.81
CA LEU A 94 -5.19 2.41 15.26
C LEU A 94 -6.52 2.82 15.93
N ALA A 95 -7.20 3.84 15.39
CA ALA A 95 -8.51 4.27 15.88
C ALA A 95 -9.58 3.20 15.64
N ALA A 96 -9.56 2.56 14.46
CA ALA A 96 -10.46 1.46 14.12
C ALA A 96 -10.24 0.25 15.03
N ALA A 97 -8.98 -0.08 15.35
CA ALA A 97 -8.57 -1.09 16.32
C ALA A 97 -9.19 -0.84 17.71
N ASN A 98 -9.25 0.42 18.15
CA ASN A 98 -9.75 0.79 19.48
C ASN A 98 -11.28 0.91 19.56
N LEU A 99 -11.94 1.27 18.46
CA LEU A 99 -13.39 1.49 18.40
C LEU A 99 -14.21 0.25 18.03
N ALA A 100 -13.56 -0.87 17.71
CA ALA A 100 -14.21 -2.12 17.31
C ALA A 100 -15.25 -2.00 16.18
N ASN A 101 -14.99 -1.09 15.24
CA ASN A 101 -15.90 -0.82 14.12
C ASN A 101 -15.30 -1.30 12.80
N TYR A 102 -15.88 -2.38 12.26
CA TYR A 102 -15.49 -2.97 10.98
C TYR A 102 -15.51 -1.98 9.80
N TRP A 103 -16.52 -1.11 9.74
CA TRP A 103 -16.63 -0.09 8.69
C TRP A 103 -15.47 0.92 8.71
N LEU A 104 -14.92 1.19 9.90
CA LEU A 104 -13.78 2.10 10.05
C LEU A 104 -12.47 1.42 9.65
N VAL A 105 -12.36 0.10 9.84
CA VAL A 105 -11.26 -0.71 9.30
C VAL A 105 -11.28 -0.71 7.78
N LEU A 106 -12.46 -0.89 7.16
CA LEU A 106 -12.61 -0.83 5.70
C LEU A 106 -12.20 0.54 5.13
N PHE A 107 -12.60 1.63 5.79
CA PHE A 107 -12.16 2.98 5.40
C PHE A 107 -10.67 3.19 5.60
N GLY A 108 -10.09 2.67 6.69
CA GLY A 108 -8.65 2.74 6.96
C GLY A 108 -7.81 1.96 5.94
N LEU A 109 -8.32 0.86 5.38
CA LEU A 109 -7.67 0.13 4.28
C LEU A 109 -7.73 0.88 2.93
N PHE A 110 -8.62 1.86 2.79
CA PHE A 110 -8.76 2.64 1.56
C PHE A 110 -7.78 3.82 1.47
N VAL A 111 -7.31 4.31 2.62
CA VAL A 111 -6.38 5.44 2.77
C VAL A 111 -4.94 4.95 2.70
#